data_AF-A0A7W5GAA7-F1
#
_entry.id   AF-A0A7W5GAA7-F1
#
_cell.length_a   1.000
_cell.length_b   1.000
_cell.length_c   1.000
_cell.angle_alpha   90.00
_cell.angle_beta   90.00
_cell.angle_gamma   90.00
#
_symmetry.space_group_name_H-M   'P 1'
#
loop_
_entity.id
_entity.type
_entity.pdbx_description
1 polymer ?
#
loop_
_entity_poly.entity_id
_entity_poly.type
_entity_poly.pdbx_seq_one_letter_code
_entity_poly.pdbx_strand_id
1 'polypeptide(L)'
;MNEIAQAAGISRAGLYLYFKNKEEVFNATILHYGDTLIEEIVEGLSSKKTPEDKILYAFEVWSINNFDQSLNSPEVKEMTDSSYEFAQEALDASYNKLEVVLISILESRSTSSGSPNSLSPEKLAHLLTSASRGFKIVARNSLELRQLIEDLLRIILTA
;
A
#
# COMPACT_ATOMS: atom_id res chain seq x y z
N MET A 1 -21.85 0.98 14.52
CA MET A 1 -22.34 -0.39 14.85
C MET A 1 -23.78 -0.60 14.42
N ASN A 2 -24.77 0.15 14.91
CA ASN A 2 -26.18 -0.04 14.50
C ASN A 2 -26.38 0.10 12.97
N GLU A 3 -25.91 1.20 12.41
CA GLU A 3 -26.01 1.49 10.98
C GLU A 3 -25.26 0.46 10.13
N ILE A 4 -24.07 0.04 10.58
CA ILE A 4 -23.27 -1.00 9.92
C ILE A 4 -24.03 -2.33 9.89
N ALA A 5 -24.61 -2.75 11.03
CA ALA A 5 -25.39 -3.98 11.11
C ALA A 5 -26.64 -3.93 10.22
N GLN A 6 -27.33 -2.79 10.21
CA GLN A 6 -28.49 -2.56 9.35
C GLN A 6 -28.13 -2.63 7.86
N ALA A 7 -27.05 -1.94 7.45
CA ALA A 7 -26.58 -1.95 6.06
C ALA A 7 -26.13 -3.35 5.62
N ALA A 8 -25.52 -4.12 6.53
CA ALA A 8 -25.10 -5.50 6.29
C ALA A 8 -26.25 -6.53 6.38
N GLY A 9 -27.47 -6.12 6.74
CA GLY A 9 -28.62 -7.03 6.87
C GLY A 9 -28.51 -8.02 8.04
N ILE A 10 -27.73 -7.70 9.08
CA ILE A 10 -27.53 -8.55 10.27
C ILE A 10 -27.98 -7.86 11.55
N SER A 11 -28.19 -8.64 12.62
CA SER A 11 -28.48 -8.06 13.93
C SER A 11 -27.23 -7.39 14.52
N ARG A 12 -27.44 -6.36 15.34
CA ARG A 12 -26.36 -5.71 16.10
C ARG A 12 -25.59 -6.71 16.96
N ALA A 13 -26.30 -7.66 17.60
CA ALA A 13 -25.69 -8.72 18.38
C ALA A 13 -24.82 -9.64 17.51
N GLY A 14 -25.28 -9.96 16.28
CA GLY A 14 -24.50 -10.72 15.31
C GLY A 14 -23.21 -10.01 14.90
N LEU A 15 -23.25 -8.69 14.66
CA LEU A 15 -22.04 -7.92 14.35
C LEU A 15 -21.01 -7.95 15.51
N TYR A 16 -21.48 -7.89 16.76
CA TYR A 16 -20.60 -7.97 17.93
C TYR A 16 -19.94 -9.33 18.15
N LEU A 17 -20.40 -10.39 17.49
CA LEU A 17 -19.70 -11.68 17.50
C LEU A 17 -18.36 -11.61 16.76
N TYR A 18 -18.24 -10.70 15.79
CA TYR A 18 -17.04 -10.53 14.97
C TYR A 18 -16.20 -9.32 15.38
N PHE A 19 -16.85 -8.21 15.77
CA PHE A 19 -16.17 -6.96 16.08
C PHE A 19 -16.72 -6.33 17.36
N LYS A 20 -15.86 -6.16 18.37
CA LYS A 20 -16.24 -5.64 19.69
C LYS A 20 -16.65 -4.18 19.64
N ASN A 21 -16.14 -3.41 18.69
CA ASN A 21 -16.42 -1.99 18.55
C ASN A 21 -16.24 -1.53 17.09
N LYS A 22 -16.49 -0.24 16.83
CA LYS A 22 -16.38 0.34 15.48
C LYS A 22 -14.92 0.46 14.99
N GLU A 23 -13.96 0.55 15.90
CA GLU A 23 -12.53 0.66 15.59
C GLU A 23 -12.01 -0.66 15.04
N GLU A 24 -12.42 -1.79 15.63
CA GLU A 24 -12.12 -3.13 15.10
C GLU A 24 -12.72 -3.34 13.70
N VAL A 25 -13.94 -2.86 13.45
CA VAL A 25 -14.53 -2.89 12.09
C VAL A 25 -13.67 -2.06 11.12
N PHE A 26 -13.27 -0.86 11.52
CA PHE A 26 -12.47 0.03 10.68
C PHE A 26 -11.10 -0.58 10.35
N ASN A 27 -10.39 -1.09 11.36
CA ASN A 27 -9.09 -1.76 11.20
C ASN A 27 -9.20 -3.01 10.31
N ALA A 28 -10.24 -3.82 10.50
CA ALA A 28 -10.49 -4.97 9.64
C ALA A 28 -10.78 -4.56 8.19
N THR A 29 -11.46 -3.42 7.99
CA THR A 29 -11.70 -2.86 6.66
C THR A 29 -10.37 -2.45 6.02
N ILE A 30 -9.49 -1.70 6.73
CA ILE A 30 -8.16 -1.32 6.23
C ILE A 30 -7.37 -2.55 5.77
N LEU A 31 -7.30 -3.57 6.63
CA LEU A 31 -6.57 -4.80 6.33
C LEU A 31 -7.13 -5.50 5.11
N HIS A 32 -8.46 -5.63 5.02
CA HIS A 32 -9.13 -6.27 3.90
C HIS A 32 -8.92 -5.53 2.58
N TYR A 33 -8.94 -4.19 2.61
CA TYR A 33 -8.64 -3.37 1.44
C TYR A 33 -7.17 -3.53 1.01
N GLY A 34 -6.23 -3.48 1.95
CA GLY A 34 -4.82 -3.76 1.69
C GLY A 34 -4.61 -5.15 1.08
N ASP A 35 -5.28 -6.17 1.60
CA ASP A 35 -5.22 -7.54 1.06
C ASP A 35 -5.74 -7.61 -0.38
N THR A 36 -6.85 -6.94 -0.67
CA THR A 36 -7.42 -6.87 -2.03
C THR A 36 -6.41 -6.24 -3.01
N LEU A 37 -5.73 -5.16 -2.61
CA LEU A 37 -4.70 -4.54 -3.44
C LEU A 37 -3.49 -5.46 -3.64
N ILE A 38 -3.06 -6.19 -2.61
CA ILE A 38 -1.95 -7.13 -2.72
C ILE A 38 -2.29 -8.28 -3.66
N GLU A 39 -3.51 -8.81 -3.61
CA GLU A 39 -3.99 -9.82 -4.56
C GLU A 39 -3.90 -9.30 -6.01
N GLU A 40 -4.43 -8.11 -6.28
CA GLU A 40 -4.37 -7.48 -7.61
C GLU A 40 -2.92 -7.24 -8.08
N ILE A 41 -2.04 -6.80 -7.17
CA ILE A 41 -0.62 -6.63 -7.47
C ILE A 41 -0.03 -7.97 -7.90
N VAL A 42 -0.15 -9.00 -7.05
CA VAL A 42 0.49 -10.32 -7.28
C VAL A 42 0.00 -10.95 -8.59
N GLU A 43 -1.30 -10.88 -8.88
CA GLU A 43 -1.86 -11.39 -10.14
C GLU A 43 -1.28 -10.67 -11.36
N GLY A 44 -1.14 -9.34 -11.28
CA GLY A 44 -0.64 -8.52 -12.37
C GLY A 44 0.88 -8.54 -12.59
N LEU A 45 1.68 -8.97 -11.60
CA LEU A 45 3.15 -8.97 -11.68
C LEU A 45 3.69 -9.81 -12.85
N SER A 46 3.02 -10.91 -13.19
CA SER A 46 3.43 -11.80 -14.29
C SER A 46 3.43 -11.12 -15.66
N SER A 47 2.60 -10.08 -15.84
CA SER A 47 2.49 -9.31 -17.08
C SER A 47 3.61 -8.27 -17.28
N LYS A 48 4.41 -8.01 -16.23
CA LYS A 48 5.45 -6.96 -16.23
C LYS A 48 6.83 -7.57 -16.50
N LYS A 49 7.58 -6.93 -17.39
CA LYS A 49 8.81 -7.51 -17.95
C LYS A 49 10.02 -7.28 -17.05
N THR A 50 10.19 -6.07 -16.54
CA THR A 50 11.35 -5.68 -15.73
C THR A 50 11.00 -5.57 -14.25
N PRO A 51 11.97 -5.70 -13.33
CA PRO A 51 11.77 -5.39 -11.91
C PRO A 51 11.24 -3.95 -11.70
N GLU A 52 11.72 -2.99 -12.48
CA GLU A 52 11.26 -1.61 -12.52
C GLU A 52 9.75 -1.53 -12.80
N ASP A 53 9.30 -2.17 -13.89
CA ASP A 53 7.89 -2.19 -14.30
C ASP A 53 7.01 -2.86 -13.23
N LYS A 54 7.54 -3.89 -12.56
CA LYS A 54 6.88 -4.60 -11.47
C LYS A 54 6.69 -3.71 -10.24
N ILE A 55 7.75 -3.00 -9.82
CA ILE A 55 7.69 -2.08 -8.67
C ILE A 55 6.75 -0.92 -8.99
N LEU A 56 6.86 -0.32 -10.17
CA LEU A 56 5.97 0.76 -10.57
C LEU A 56 4.52 0.28 -10.60
N TYR A 57 4.24 -0.89 -11.18
CA TYR A 57 2.89 -1.48 -11.15
C TYR A 57 2.36 -1.72 -9.73
N ALA A 58 3.21 -2.19 -8.81
CA ALA A 58 2.81 -2.35 -7.42
C ALA A 58 2.35 -1.01 -6.81
N PHE A 59 3.06 0.08 -7.08
CA PHE A 59 2.65 1.42 -6.64
C PHE A 59 1.45 1.98 -7.41
N GLU A 60 1.27 1.61 -8.69
CA GLU A 60 0.08 1.98 -9.46
C GLU A 60 -1.19 1.49 -8.76
N VAL A 61 -1.22 0.20 -8.45
CA VAL A 61 -2.35 -0.43 -7.75
C VAL A 61 -2.47 0.07 -6.32
N TRP A 62 -1.34 0.12 -5.58
CA TRP A 62 -1.37 0.44 -4.16
C TRP A 62 -1.84 1.86 -3.84
N SER A 63 -1.37 2.84 -4.61
CA SER A 63 -1.59 4.25 -4.26
C SER A 63 -1.97 5.14 -5.44
N ILE A 64 -1.33 5.02 -6.61
CA ILE A 64 -1.47 6.02 -7.68
C ILE A 64 -2.87 6.00 -8.30
N ASN A 65 -3.40 4.82 -8.66
CA ASN A 65 -4.69 4.68 -9.35
C ASN A 65 -5.86 5.33 -8.59
N ASN A 66 -5.83 5.27 -7.26
CA ASN A 66 -6.89 5.80 -6.40
C ASN A 66 -6.52 7.13 -5.73
N PHE A 67 -5.34 7.69 -6.02
CA PHE A 67 -4.84 8.87 -5.31
C PHE A 67 -5.75 10.09 -5.49
N ASP A 68 -6.18 10.37 -6.72
CA ASP A 68 -7.05 11.54 -6.98
C ASP A 68 -8.40 11.42 -6.27
N GLN A 69 -8.91 10.20 -6.07
CA GLN A 69 -10.12 9.99 -5.26
C GLN A 69 -9.85 10.27 -3.78
N SER A 70 -8.69 9.86 -3.26
CA SER A 70 -8.29 10.15 -1.87
C SER A 70 -8.14 11.65 -1.59
N LEU A 71 -7.79 12.46 -2.59
CA LEU A 71 -7.73 13.92 -2.45
C LEU A 71 -9.11 14.57 -2.35
N ASN A 72 -10.14 13.92 -2.92
CA ASN A 72 -11.50 14.46 -3.04
C ASN A 72 -12.52 13.80 -2.08
N SER A 73 -12.17 12.69 -1.44
CA SER A 73 -13.00 12.00 -0.45
C SER A 73 -12.24 11.79 0.86
N PRO A 74 -12.67 12.43 1.96
CA PRO A 74 -12.11 12.20 3.29
C PRO A 74 -12.17 10.73 3.72
N GLU A 75 -13.21 10.00 3.31
CA GLU A 75 -13.41 8.58 3.65
C GLU A 75 -12.35 7.71 2.98
N VAL A 76 -12.08 7.93 1.68
CA VAL A 76 -11.00 7.24 0.95
C VAL A 76 -9.64 7.63 1.52
N LYS A 77 -9.45 8.89 1.89
CA LYS A 77 -8.23 9.34 2.56
C LYS A 77 -8.01 8.62 3.88
N GLU A 78 -9.02 8.58 4.76
CA GLU A 78 -8.91 7.90 6.05
C GLU A 78 -8.69 6.39 5.88
N MET A 79 -9.20 5.79 4.82
CA MET A 79 -8.96 4.38 4.53
C MET A 79 -7.52 4.06 4.11
N THR A 80 -6.87 4.97 3.38
CA THR A 80 -5.55 4.75 2.76
C THR A 80 -4.40 5.47 3.47
N ASP A 81 -4.73 6.44 4.33
CA ASP A 81 -3.82 7.35 5.01
C ASP A 81 -4.47 7.91 6.30
N SER A 82 -4.94 7.02 7.17
CA SER A 82 -5.65 7.41 8.39
C SER A 82 -4.78 8.22 9.34
N SER A 83 -5.38 9.26 9.92
CA SER A 83 -4.79 10.05 11.00
C SER A 83 -5.13 9.51 12.40
N TYR A 84 -5.98 8.47 12.48
CA TYR A 84 -6.41 7.91 13.74
C TYR A 84 -5.36 6.98 14.35
N GLU A 85 -5.08 7.18 15.64
CA GLU A 85 -4.11 6.38 16.40
C GLU A 85 -4.47 4.89 16.41
N PHE A 86 -5.76 4.56 16.59
CA PHE A 86 -6.22 3.17 16.63
C PHE A 86 -6.06 2.41 15.30
N ALA A 87 -5.84 3.13 14.18
CA ALA A 87 -5.72 2.56 12.84
C ALA A 87 -4.27 2.36 12.38
N GLN A 88 -3.29 2.91 13.10
CA GLN A 88 -1.89 2.90 12.67
C GLN A 88 -1.35 1.47 12.51
N GLU A 89 -1.66 0.57 13.45
CA GLU A 89 -1.21 -0.83 13.38
C GLU A 89 -1.78 -1.55 12.14
N ALA A 90 -3.04 -1.30 11.80
CA ALA A 90 -3.66 -1.89 10.61
C ALA A 90 -3.05 -1.34 9.30
N LEU A 91 -2.75 -0.05 9.26
CA LEU A 91 -2.05 0.57 8.13
C LEU A 91 -0.63 -0.01 8.00
N ASP A 92 0.14 -0.04 9.08
CA ASP A 92 1.51 -0.56 9.07
C ASP A 92 1.55 -2.03 8.66
N ALA A 93 0.64 -2.86 9.18
CA ALA A 93 0.50 -4.24 8.74
C ALA A 93 0.19 -4.35 7.24
N SER A 94 -0.63 -3.44 6.69
CA SER A 94 -0.94 -3.41 5.25
C SER A 94 0.27 -3.02 4.40
N TYR A 95 1.02 -1.98 4.80
CA TYR A 95 2.27 -1.61 4.11
C TYR A 95 3.36 -2.67 4.24
N ASN A 96 3.44 -3.39 5.35
CA ASN A 96 4.39 -4.48 5.50
C ASN A 96 4.13 -5.58 4.46
N LYS A 97 2.87 -5.84 4.09
CA LYS A 97 2.54 -6.76 3.00
C LYS A 97 3.05 -6.24 1.64
N LEU A 98 2.91 -4.94 1.38
CA LEU A 98 3.51 -4.32 0.19
C LEU A 98 5.03 -4.44 0.20
N GLU A 99 5.70 -4.17 1.33
CA GLU A 99 7.16 -4.32 1.46
C GLU A 99 7.60 -5.74 1.13
N VAL A 100 6.90 -6.78 1.60
CA VAL A 100 7.20 -8.18 1.27
C VAL A 100 7.12 -8.42 -0.25
N VAL A 101 6.12 -7.86 -0.93
CA VAL A 101 6.01 -7.96 -2.40
C VAL A 101 7.21 -7.27 -3.07
N LEU A 102 7.56 -6.06 -2.63
CA LEU A 102 8.69 -5.31 -3.19
C LEU A 102 10.03 -6.02 -2.96
N ILE A 103 10.25 -6.61 -1.77
CA ILE A 103 11.43 -7.42 -1.46
C ILE A 103 11.56 -8.55 -2.47
N SER A 104 10.49 -9.32 -2.73
CA SER A 104 10.53 -10.43 -3.68
C SER A 104 10.90 -9.99 -5.11
N ILE A 105 10.45 -8.80 -5.53
CA ILE A 105 10.78 -8.23 -6.84
C ILE A 105 12.26 -7.83 -6.88
N LEU A 106 12.76 -7.17 -5.82
CA LEU A 106 14.15 -6.71 -5.71
C LEU A 106 15.15 -7.87 -5.58
N GLU A 107 14.79 -8.94 -4.90
CA GLU A 107 15.59 -10.17 -4.81
C GLU A 107 15.79 -10.81 -6.19
N SER A 108 14.73 -10.84 -7.02
CA SER A 108 14.81 -11.39 -8.38
C SER A 108 15.80 -10.64 -9.30
N ARG A 109 16.06 -9.36 -9.01
CA ARG A 109 17.06 -8.52 -9.70
C ARG A 109 18.48 -8.82 -9.24
N SER A 110 18.69 -9.23 -7.99
CA SER A 110 20.00 -9.27 -7.32
C SER A 110 20.92 -10.41 -7.78
N THR A 111 20.61 -11.05 -8.91
CA THR A 111 21.44 -12.12 -9.46
C THR A 111 22.64 -11.53 -10.22
N SER A 112 23.81 -11.58 -9.57
CA SER A 112 25.17 -11.77 -10.16
C SER A 112 26.19 -10.63 -10.18
N SER A 113 25.91 -9.39 -9.76
CA SER A 113 26.94 -8.32 -9.83
C SER A 113 26.64 -7.07 -8.98
N GLY A 114 26.26 -7.25 -7.72
CA GLY A 114 26.11 -6.13 -6.79
C GLY A 114 27.47 -5.55 -6.39
N SER A 115 27.65 -4.23 -6.52
CA SER A 115 28.74 -3.51 -5.87
C SER A 115 28.71 -3.81 -4.35
N PRO A 116 29.86 -4.00 -3.68
CA PRO A 116 29.90 -4.27 -2.24
C PRO A 116 29.21 -3.21 -1.35
N ASN A 117 28.83 -2.06 -1.92
CA ASN A 117 28.10 -0.98 -1.25
C ASN A 117 26.59 -0.91 -1.58
N SER A 118 26.01 -1.86 -2.34
CA SER A 118 24.58 -1.83 -2.64
C SER A 118 23.75 -2.15 -1.40
N LEU A 119 22.65 -1.41 -1.19
CA LEU A 119 21.68 -1.68 -0.12
C LEU A 119 21.00 -3.03 -0.33
N SER A 120 20.58 -3.68 0.77
CA SER A 120 19.85 -4.94 0.70
C SER A 120 18.42 -4.74 0.17
N PRO A 121 17.79 -5.75 -0.43
CA PRO A 121 16.40 -5.69 -0.90
C PRO A 121 15.41 -5.17 0.15
N GLU A 122 15.58 -5.56 1.41
CA GLU A 122 14.73 -5.14 2.54
C GLU A 122 14.87 -3.65 2.81
N LYS A 123 16.11 -3.13 2.81
CA LYS A 123 16.35 -1.69 3.00
C LYS A 123 15.79 -0.88 1.84
N LEU A 124 15.93 -1.38 0.61
CA LEU A 124 15.38 -0.71 -0.58
C LEU A 124 13.85 -0.70 -0.56
N ALA A 125 13.22 -1.83 -0.25
CA ALA A 125 11.77 -1.91 -0.12
C ALA A 125 11.25 -0.93 0.94
N HIS A 126 11.88 -0.92 2.12
CA HIS A 126 11.51 -0.02 3.21
C HIS A 126 11.68 1.47 2.86
N LEU A 127 12.74 1.84 2.12
CA LEU A 127 12.94 3.20 1.64
C LEU A 127 11.87 3.59 0.62
N LEU A 128 11.54 2.71 -0.32
CA LEU A 128 10.51 2.94 -1.33
C LEU A 128 9.14 3.14 -0.70
N THR A 129 8.73 2.27 0.23
CA THR A 129 7.43 2.38 0.92
C THR A 129 7.37 3.62 1.80
N SER A 130 8.41 3.90 2.59
CA SER A 130 8.48 5.09 3.44
C SER A 130 8.42 6.38 2.63
N ALA A 131 9.17 6.46 1.54
CA ALA A 131 9.13 7.62 0.65
C ALA A 131 7.76 7.78 -0.02
N SER A 132 7.15 6.67 -0.49
CA SER A 132 5.81 6.71 -1.09
C SER A 132 4.76 7.27 -0.14
N ARG A 133 4.82 6.93 1.16
CA ARG A 133 3.94 7.51 2.18
C ARG A 133 4.14 9.03 2.27
N GLY A 134 5.39 9.48 2.30
CA GLY A 134 5.72 10.91 2.29
C GLY A 134 5.25 11.64 1.02
N PHE A 135 5.37 10.99 -0.14
CA PHE A 135 4.93 11.57 -1.42
C PHE A 135 3.43 11.82 -1.46
N LYS A 136 2.61 10.93 -0.89
CA LYS A 136 1.15 11.15 -0.78
C LYS A 136 0.78 12.41 0.01
N ILE A 137 1.64 12.89 0.90
CA ILE A 137 1.40 14.12 1.68
C ILE A 137 1.60 15.38 0.82
N VAL A 138 2.52 15.34 -0.15
CA VAL A 138 2.95 16.53 -0.90
C VAL A 138 2.45 16.56 -2.35
N ALA A 139 2.14 15.41 -2.94
CA ALA A 139 1.67 15.31 -4.31
C ALA A 139 0.27 15.92 -4.48
N ARG A 140 0.08 16.66 -5.57
CA ARG A 140 -1.18 17.38 -5.85
C ARG A 140 -2.18 16.56 -6.65
N ASN A 141 -1.72 15.50 -7.31
CA ASN A 141 -2.51 14.59 -8.13
C ASN A 141 -1.73 13.29 -8.40
N SER A 142 -2.41 12.31 -8.98
CA SER A 142 -1.88 10.98 -9.29
C SER A 142 -0.68 11.04 -10.23
N LEU A 143 -0.69 11.96 -11.20
CA LEU A 143 0.42 12.16 -12.14
C LEU A 143 1.70 12.60 -11.43
N GLU A 144 1.59 13.56 -10.50
CA GLU A 144 2.74 14.02 -9.70
C GLU A 144 3.23 12.92 -8.75
N LEU A 145 2.32 12.18 -8.11
CA LEU A 145 2.69 11.04 -7.26
C LEU A 145 3.47 9.98 -8.05
N ARG A 146 2.99 9.64 -9.25
CA ARG A 146 3.67 8.73 -10.16
C ARG A 146 5.07 9.22 -10.52
N GLN A 147 5.20 10.50 -10.88
CA GLN A 147 6.48 11.10 -11.25
C GLN A 147 7.50 11.02 -10.09
N LEU A 148 7.08 11.31 -8.86
CA LEU A 148 7.93 11.21 -7.67
C LEU A 148 8.44 9.77 -7.43
N ILE A 149 7.57 8.77 -7.65
CA ILE A 149 7.93 7.35 -7.53
C ILE A 149 8.90 6.93 -8.65
N GLU A 150 8.63 7.32 -9.90
CA GLU A 150 9.51 7.03 -11.02
C GLU A 150 10.90 7.66 -10.84
N ASP A 151 10.98 8.90 -10.36
CA ASP A 151 12.25 9.57 -10.09
C ASP A 151 13.03 8.91 -8.94
N LEU A 152 12.33 8.47 -7.88
CA LEU A 152 12.95 7.69 -6.81
C LEU A 152 13.50 6.35 -7.33
N LEU A 153 12.74 5.65 -8.18
CA LEU A 153 13.19 4.40 -8.79
C LEU A 153 14.42 4.63 -9.67
N ARG A 154 14.48 5.72 -10.44
CA ARG A 154 15.69 6.08 -11.20
C ARG A 154 16.90 6.27 -10.30
N ILE A 155 16.76 6.98 -9.18
CA ILE A 155 17.86 7.21 -8.23
C ILE A 155 18.34 5.88 -7.62
N ILE A 156 17.41 5.03 -7.19
CA ILE A 156 17.73 3.79 -6.48
C ILE A 156 18.31 2.73 -7.43
N LEU A 157 17.83 2.66 -8.67
CA LEU A 157 18.15 1.57 -9.60
C LEU A 157 19.28 1.91 -10.58
N THR A 158 19.77 3.16 -10.58
CA THR A 158 20.99 3.57 -11.29
C THR A 158 22.24 3.60 -10.39
N ALA A 159 22.06 3.51 -9.07
CA ALA A 159 23.14 3.38 -8.07
C ALA A 159 23.59 1.92 -7.90
#